data_AF-A0A529Q150-F1
#
_entry.id   AF-A0A529Q150-F1
#
_cell.length_a   1.000
_cell.length_b   1.000
_cell.length_c   1.000
_cell.angle_alpha   90.00
_cell.angle_beta   90.00
_cell.angle_gamma   90.00
#
_symmetry.space_group_name_H-M   'P 1'
#
loop_
_entity.id
_entity.type
_entity.pdbx_description
1 polymer ?
#
loop_
_entity_poly.entity_id
_entity_poly.type
_entity_poly.pdbx_seq_one_letter_code
_entity_poly.pdbx_strand_id
1 'polypeptide(L)'
;MDRAEKRELVTGLNDAFSNAGSVVVAHYAGITVAQMNDLRSKMRAAGGTVKVAKNRLAKIALQGTDSASIIDLFKGQTLVAYSE
;
A
#
# COMPACT_ATOMS: atom_id res chain seq x y z
N MET A 1 4.55 8.05 -16.29
CA MET A 1 3.56 7.00 -15.99
C MET A 1 2.41 7.09 -16.97
N ASP A 2 2.44 6.16 -17.92
CA ASP A 2 1.38 5.98 -18.90
C ASP A 2 0.10 5.43 -18.23
N ARG A 3 -1.05 5.53 -18.90
CA ARG A 3 -2.31 4.98 -18.38
C ARG A 3 -2.26 3.46 -18.23
N ALA A 4 -1.49 2.77 -19.07
CA ALA A 4 -1.30 1.32 -18.99
C ALA A 4 -0.61 0.91 -17.67
N GLU A 5 0.55 1.48 -17.36
CA GLU A 5 1.31 1.19 -16.13
C GLU A 5 0.50 1.47 -14.85
N LYS A 6 -0.34 2.52 -14.86
CA LYS A 6 -1.21 2.83 -13.73
C LYS A 6 -2.30 1.79 -13.52
N ARG A 7 -2.81 1.19 -14.60
CA ARG A 7 -3.80 0.11 -14.51
C ARG A 7 -3.15 -1.14 -13.95
N GLU A 8 -1.99 -1.53 -14.45
CA GLU A 8 -1.24 -2.68 -13.91
C GLU A 8 -0.92 -2.53 -12.42
N LEU A 9 -0.50 -1.33 -12.01
CA LEU A 9 -0.28 -1.02 -10.59
C LEU A 9 -1.55 -1.13 -9.74
N VAL A 10 -2.69 -0.70 -10.28
CA VAL A 10 -3.99 -0.79 -9.60
C VAL A 10 -4.44 -2.25 -9.50
N THR A 11 -4.33 -3.03 -10.58
CA THR A 11 -4.66 -4.46 -10.59
C THR A 11 -3.79 -5.22 -9.59
N GLY A 12 -2.47 -5.03 -9.63
CA GLY A 12 -1.57 -5.70 -8.68
C GLY A 12 -1.74 -5.26 -7.23
N LEU A 13 -2.25 -4.04 -6.98
CA LEU A 13 -2.65 -3.61 -5.63
C LEU A 13 -3.96 -4.27 -5.21
N ASN A 14 -4.94 -4.39 -6.10
CA ASN A 14 -6.22 -5.04 -5.83
C ASN A 14 -6.04 -6.53 -5.53
N ASP A 15 -5.21 -7.23 -6.30
CA ASP A 15 -4.86 -8.63 -6.05
C ASP A 15 -4.15 -8.78 -4.69
N ALA A 16 -3.18 -7.91 -4.40
CA ALA A 16 -2.50 -7.90 -3.11
C ALA A 16 -3.46 -7.62 -1.95
N PHE A 17 -4.42 -6.71 -2.10
CA PHE A 17 -5.42 -6.43 -1.07
C PHE A 17 -6.46 -7.54 -0.91
N SER A 18 -6.75 -8.29 -1.98
CA SER A 18 -7.72 -9.40 -1.94
C SER A 18 -7.11 -10.66 -1.32
N ASN A 19 -5.80 -10.88 -1.50
CA ASN A 19 -5.08 -12.02 -0.94
C ASN A 19 -4.45 -11.75 0.44
N ALA A 20 -4.24 -10.48 0.80
CA ALA A 20 -3.64 -10.14 2.09
C ALA A 20 -4.61 -10.40 3.25
N GLY A 21 -4.21 -11.23 4.20
CA GLY A 21 -4.94 -11.43 5.45
C GLY A 21 -4.94 -10.18 6.34
N SER A 22 -3.95 -9.29 6.18
CA SER A 22 -3.91 -8.02 6.91
C SER A 22 -3.36 -6.86 6.07
N VAL A 23 -4.01 -5.70 6.22
CA VAL A 23 -3.62 -4.45 5.55
C VAL A 23 -3.49 -3.35 6.60
N VAL A 24 -2.32 -2.73 6.65
CA VAL A 24 -1.99 -1.62 7.54
C VAL A 24 -1.68 -0.38 6.71
N VAL A 25 -2.43 0.69 6.94
CA VAL A 25 -2.18 2.01 6.37
C VAL A 25 -1.47 2.86 7.42
N ALA A 26 -0.30 3.39 7.07
CA ALA A 26 0.48 4.23 7.98
C ALA A 26 0.96 5.51 7.28
N HIS A 27 0.97 6.61 8.02
CA HIS A 27 1.56 7.87 7.55
C HIS A 27 3.06 7.86 7.84
N TYR A 28 3.91 8.14 6.85
CA TYR A 28 5.37 8.16 7.01
C TYR A 28 5.97 9.57 6.99
N ALA A 29 5.15 10.60 7.19
CA ALA A 29 5.63 11.98 7.22
C ALA A 29 6.68 12.15 8.34
N GLY A 30 7.90 12.54 7.97
CA GLY A 30 9.01 12.74 8.90
C GLY A 30 9.93 11.54 9.12
N ILE A 31 9.70 10.41 8.43
CA ILE A 31 10.59 9.24 8.49
C ILE A 31 11.76 9.40 7.52
N THR A 32 12.96 9.07 7.99
CA THR A 32 14.18 9.07 7.15
C THR A 32 14.25 7.84 6.24
N VAL A 33 15.01 7.92 5.16
CA VAL A 33 15.21 6.78 4.23
C VAL A 33 15.77 5.55 4.96
N ALA A 34 16.67 5.75 5.94
CA ALA A 34 17.25 4.67 6.74
C ALA A 34 16.18 3.90 7.53
N GLN A 35 15.29 4.63 8.21
CA GLN A 35 14.18 4.04 8.97
C GLN A 35 13.16 3.32 8.06
N MET A 36 12.91 3.86 6.87
CA MET A 36 12.03 3.20 5.90
C MET A 36 12.65 1.91 5.35
N ASN A 37 13.96 1.86 5.15
CA ASN A 37 14.65 0.64 4.74
C ASN A 37 14.64 -0.40 5.85
N ASP A 38 14.86 -0.01 7.10
CA ASP A 38 14.74 -0.92 8.25
C ASP A 38 13.32 -1.52 8.36
N LEU A 39 12.29 -0.69 8.23
CA LEU A 39 10.89 -1.15 8.20
C LEU A 39 10.64 -2.15 7.06
N ARG A 40 11.16 -1.87 5.86
CA ARG A 40 11.03 -2.80 4.71
C ARG A 40 11.72 -4.13 4.96
N SER A 41 12.91 -4.12 5.56
CA SER A 41 13.64 -5.34 5.87
C SER A 41 12.91 -6.19 6.92
N LYS A 42 12.41 -5.54 7.98
CA LYS A 42 11.62 -6.21 9.03
C LYS A 42 10.32 -6.79 8.49
N MET A 43 9.60 -6.02 7.65
CA MET A 43 8.36 -6.48 7.04
C MET A 43 8.62 -7.69 6.15
N ARG A 44 9.66 -7.66 5.30
CA ARG A 44 10.04 -8.80 4.46
C ARG A 44 10.40 -10.04 5.28
N ALA A 45 11.10 -9.86 6.40
CA ALA A 45 11.43 -10.97 7.29
C ALA A 45 10.17 -11.60 7.92
N ALA A 46 9.12 -10.80 8.14
CA ALA A 46 7.82 -11.25 8.62
C ALA A 46 6.89 -11.79 7.52
N GLY A 47 7.35 -11.87 6.25
CA GLY A 47 6.53 -12.29 5.12
C GLY A 47 5.63 -11.19 4.54
N GLY A 48 5.70 -9.97 5.06
CA GLY A 48 4.92 -8.83 4.60
C GLY A 48 5.63 -7.95 3.57
N THR A 49 4.85 -7.23 2.78
CA THR A 49 5.33 -6.29 1.76
C THR A 49 4.93 -4.86 2.10
N VAL A 50 5.85 -3.92 1.85
CA VAL A 50 5.62 -2.48 2.04
C VAL A 50 5.68 -1.76 0.70
N LYS A 51 4.61 -1.07 0.34
CA LYS A 51 4.54 -0.29 -0.90
C LYS A 51 4.05 1.13 -0.62
N VAL A 52 4.77 2.10 -1.17
CA VAL A 52 4.32 3.50 -1.22
C VAL A 52 3.61 3.68 -2.55
N ALA A 53 2.28 3.76 -2.50
CA ALA A 53 1.45 3.98 -3.68
C ALA A 53 0.87 5.40 -3.66
N LYS A 54 0.65 6.00 -4.84
CA LYS A 54 -0.10 7.25 -4.93
C LYS A 54 -1.50 7.02 -4.37
N ASN A 55 -1.93 7.91 -3.47
CA ASN A 55 -3.24 7.80 -2.81
C ASN A 55 -4.36 7.64 -3.83
N ARG A 56 -4.31 8.37 -4.95
CA ARG A 56 -5.34 8.25 -6.01
C ARG A 56 -5.39 6.86 -6.64
N LEU A 57 -4.25 6.18 -6.80
CA LEU A 57 -4.22 4.81 -7.32
C LEU A 57 -4.66 3.79 -6.27
N ALA A 58 -4.22 3.96 -5.02
CA ALA A 58 -4.65 3.12 -3.91
C ALA A 58 -6.18 3.19 -3.70
N LYS A 59 -6.77 4.39 -3.77
CA LYS A 59 -8.22 4.57 -3.69
C LYS A 59 -8.98 3.85 -4.80
N ILE A 60 -8.44 3.84 -6.03
CA ILE A 60 -9.04 3.10 -7.15
C ILE A 60 -8.89 1.59 -6.93
N ALA A 61 -7.74 1.12 -6.43
CA ALA A 61 -7.51 -0.30 -6.14
C ALA A 61 -8.39 -0.85 -5.01
N LEU A 62 -8.77 0.01 -4.05
CA LEU A 62 -9.66 -0.32 -2.92
C LEU A 62 -11.15 -0.17 -3.26
N GLN A 63 -11.49 0.51 -4.36
CA GLN A 63 -12.87 0.58 -4.84
C GLN A 63 -13.29 -0.78 -5.39
N GLY A 64 -14.00 -1.56 -4.58
CA GLY A 64 -14.47 -2.90 -4.92
C GLY A 64 -13.94 -4.02 -4.02
N THR A 65 -13.05 -3.70 -3.06
CA THR A 65 -12.61 -4.64 -2.02
C THR A 65 -13.31 -4.31 -0.69
N ASP A 66 -13.43 -5.28 0.22
CA ASP A 66 -14.01 -5.07 1.57
C ASP A 66 -13.26 -4.01 2.39
N SER A 67 -12.02 -3.72 1.99
CA SER A 67 -11.16 -2.65 2.48
C SER A 67 -11.56 -1.25 1.98
N ALA A 68 -12.74 -1.05 1.38
CA ALA A 68 -13.18 0.27 0.94
C ALA A 68 -13.28 1.29 2.10
N SER A 69 -13.47 0.82 3.33
CA SER A 69 -13.55 1.67 4.55
C SER A 69 -12.24 2.41 4.87
N ILE A 70 -11.08 1.88 4.46
CA ILE A 70 -9.78 2.52 4.72
C ILE A 70 -9.41 3.60 3.69
N ILE A 71 -10.25 3.84 2.66
CA ILE A 71 -10.04 4.87 1.61
C ILE A 71 -9.81 6.26 2.22
N ASP A 72 -10.46 6.59 3.33
CA ASP A 72 -10.33 7.88 3.99
C ASP A 72 -8.99 8.09 4.70
N LEU A 73 -8.28 7.00 5.03
CA LEU A 73 -6.94 7.03 5.61
C LEU A 73 -5.88 7.41 4.57
N PHE A 74 -6.18 7.30 3.27
CA PHE A 74 -5.27 7.69 2.18
C PHE A 74 -5.23 9.21 1.95
N LYS A 75 -4.88 9.98 2.99
CA LYS A 75 -4.67 11.43 2.97
C LYS A 75 -3.22 11.75 3.37
N GLY A 76 -2.54 12.61 2.61
CA GLY A 76 -1.13 12.95 2.86
C GLY A 76 -0.14 11.85 2.43
N GLN A 77 1.02 11.80 3.09
CA GLN A 77 2.09 10.84 2.80
C GLN A 77 1.79 9.49 3.46
N THR A 78 1.18 8.57 2.71
CA THR A 78 0.75 7.25 3.21
C THR A 78 1.53 6.11 2.56
N LEU A 79 1.93 5.15 3.39
CA LEU A 79 2.44 3.86 2.95
C LEU A 79 1.39 2.79 3.23
N VAL A 80 1.44 1.73 2.45
CA VAL A 80 0.65 0.53 2.67
C VAL A 80 1.60 -0.60 3.00
N ALA A 81 1.32 -1.27 4.10
CA ALA A 81 1.91 -2.53 4.49
C ALA A 81 0.84 -3.60 4.39
N TYR A 82 1.13 -4.70 3.72
CA TYR A 82 0.22 -5.83 3.65
C TYR A 82 1.00 -7.12 3.85
N SER A 83 0.37 -8.08 4.51
CA SER A 83 0.88 -9.45 4.67
C SER A 83 -0.19 -10.41 4.18
N GLU A 84 0.25 -11.45 3.47
CA GLU A 84 -0.52 -12.68 3.34
C GLU A 84 -0.80 -13.26 4.74
#